data_AF-A0A9X2CYP9-F1
#
_entry.id   AF-A0A9X2CYP9-F1
#
_cell.length_a   1.000
_cell.length_b   1.000
_cell.length_c   1.000
_cell.angle_alpha   90.00
_cell.angle_beta   90.00
_cell.angle_gamma   90.00
#
_symmetry.space_group_name_H-M   'P 1'
#
loop_
_entity.id
_entity.type
_entity.pdbx_description
1 polymer ?
#
loop_
_entity_poly.entity_id
_entity_poly.type
_entity_poly.pdbx_seq_one_letter_code
_entity_poly.pdbx_strand_id
1 'polypeptide(L)'
;MRTEYKIGVCVKETNQENGPGHVSALLIKQKEGKTKVYHTSFFPSMLGSIVNGITIGSIPVKGLLAQDHMQDVEEADHVLVTSIPKEQFQKAKDGQKEFSNDVQIGRRVYSVFRKANPLANLLSKVINGAGGAQSVIEKHKKEGYYPPEDYCGIHVFDDDHPKIEKIRVDNCTSSVTHVLRKAGYNNFQNPGIPTDFTSELEKHGFTKVDKEEFVKEHSNSFEL
;
A
#
# COMPACT_ATOMS: atom_id res chain seq x y z
N MET A 1 6.41 -2.07 -34.37
CA MET A 1 6.81 -1.09 -33.34
C MET A 1 6.43 -1.61 -31.97
N ARG A 2 7.25 -1.39 -30.94
CA ARG A 2 7.19 -2.14 -29.68
C ARG A 2 6.61 -1.27 -28.56
N THR A 3 5.58 -1.76 -27.88
CA THR A 3 5.08 -1.14 -26.64
C THR A 3 6.08 -1.41 -25.52
N GLU A 4 6.44 -0.37 -24.78
CA GLU A 4 7.33 -0.47 -23.64
C GLU A 4 6.54 -0.44 -22.33
N TYR A 5 7.00 -1.23 -21.37
CA TYR A 5 6.40 -1.33 -20.04
C TYR A 5 7.51 -1.17 -19.01
N LYS A 6 7.31 -0.27 -18.05
CA LYS A 6 8.30 0.05 -17.02
C LYS A 6 7.62 0.10 -15.65
N ILE A 7 8.40 -0.16 -14.60
CA ILE A 7 8.06 0.20 -13.22
C ILE A 7 8.99 1.31 -12.79
N GLY A 8 8.42 2.44 -12.36
CA GLY A 8 9.11 3.50 -11.66
C GLY A 8 8.83 3.43 -10.16
N VAL A 9 9.79 3.85 -9.34
CA VAL A 9 9.62 4.05 -7.90
C VAL A 9 10.17 5.42 -7.55
N CYS A 10 9.32 6.25 -6.96
CA CYS A 10 9.68 7.54 -6.41
C CYS A 10 10.09 7.33 -4.95
N VAL A 11 11.28 7.81 -4.58
CA VAL A 11 11.82 7.72 -3.23
C VAL A 11 12.13 9.11 -2.73
N LYS A 12 11.38 9.54 -1.71
CA LYS A 12 11.72 10.69 -0.86
C LYS A 12 12.40 10.16 0.39
N GLU A 13 13.65 10.51 0.58
CA GLU A 13 14.46 10.08 1.71
C GLU A 13 13.92 10.66 3.02
N THR A 14 14.14 9.93 4.11
CA THR A 14 13.91 10.42 5.46
C THR A 14 15.18 11.12 5.95
N ASN A 15 15.15 12.44 6.12
CA ASN A 15 16.25 13.22 6.68
C ASN A 15 15.73 14.46 7.45
N GLN A 16 16.62 15.18 8.13
CA GLN A 16 16.24 16.34 8.97
C GLN A 16 15.70 17.53 8.16
N GLU A 17 16.06 17.64 6.89
CA GLU A 17 15.69 18.75 6.00
C GLU A 17 14.38 18.47 5.25
N ASN A 18 14.18 17.23 4.79
CA ASN A 18 13.05 16.75 3.99
C ASN A 18 11.88 16.20 4.85
N GLY A 19 12.11 15.97 6.14
CA GLY A 19 11.12 15.47 7.07
C GLY A 19 10.80 13.97 6.88
N PRO A 20 9.54 13.54 7.09
CA PRO A 20 9.18 12.13 6.92
C PRO A 20 9.32 11.72 5.45
N GLY A 21 10.13 10.71 5.17
CA GLY A 21 10.29 10.18 3.83
C GLY A 21 9.02 9.49 3.33
N HIS A 22 9.00 9.20 2.03
CA HIS A 22 7.87 8.55 1.37
C HIS A 22 8.34 7.72 0.17
N VAL A 23 7.58 6.68 -0.17
CA VAL A 23 7.82 5.90 -1.40
C VAL A 23 6.51 5.63 -2.12
N SER A 24 6.55 5.71 -3.45
CA SER A 24 5.41 5.40 -4.31
C SER A 24 5.84 4.67 -5.58
N ALA A 25 4.91 3.94 -6.17
CA ALA A 25 5.15 3.12 -7.36
C ALA A 25 4.39 3.65 -8.57
N LEU A 26 5.07 3.66 -9.71
CA LEU A 26 4.56 4.04 -11.02
C LEU A 26 4.60 2.83 -11.95
N LEU A 27 3.50 2.50 -12.60
CA LEU A 27 3.49 1.57 -13.73
C LEU A 27 3.32 2.38 -15.01
N ILE A 28 4.31 2.34 -15.87
CA ILE A 28 4.39 3.17 -17.06
C ILE A 28 4.22 2.29 -18.29
N LYS A 29 3.24 2.63 -19.14
CA LYS A 29 3.04 2.02 -20.45
C LYS A 29 3.24 3.08 -21.53
N GLN A 30 4.20 2.86 -22.41
CA GLN A 30 4.52 3.77 -23.53
C GLN A 30 4.19 3.10 -24.87
N LYS A 31 3.36 3.77 -25.68
CA LYS A 31 3.04 3.37 -27.05
C LYS A 31 2.84 4.61 -27.93
N GLU A 32 3.68 4.78 -28.96
CA GLU A 32 3.47 5.75 -30.06
C GLU A 32 3.09 7.17 -29.56
N GLY A 33 3.95 7.78 -28.74
CA GLY A 33 3.72 9.12 -28.20
C GLY A 33 2.64 9.21 -27.11
N LYS A 34 1.94 8.11 -26.80
CA LYS A 34 1.03 8.01 -25.66
C LYS A 34 1.70 7.30 -24.49
N THR A 35 1.80 7.99 -23.37
CA THR A 35 2.22 7.41 -22.09
C THR A 35 0.99 7.27 -21.18
N LYS A 36 0.88 6.14 -20.49
CA LYS A 36 -0.10 5.98 -19.41
C LYS A 36 0.61 5.54 -18.15
N VAL A 37 0.43 6.32 -17.09
CA VAL A 37 1.01 6.07 -15.77
C VAL A 37 -0.09 5.61 -14.82
N TYR A 38 0.15 4.52 -14.09
CA TYR A 38 -0.69 4.08 -12.98
C TYR A 38 0.09 4.24 -11.68
N HIS A 39 -0.53 4.86 -10.69
CA HIS A 39 0.16 5.31 -9.48
C HIS A 39 -0.31 4.55 -8.23
N THR A 40 0.61 4.26 -7.32
CA THR A 40 0.28 3.79 -5.97
C THR A 40 1.16 4.50 -4.96
N SER A 41 0.53 5.38 -4.21
CA SER A 41 1.13 6.17 -3.14
C SER A 41 0.20 6.12 -1.95
N PHE A 42 0.62 5.43 -0.90
CA PHE A 42 -0.23 5.15 0.26
C PHE A 42 0.22 5.99 1.45
N PHE A 43 -0.69 6.81 1.98
CA PHE A 43 -0.40 7.76 3.04
C PHE A 43 -1.56 7.82 4.04
N PRO A 44 -1.36 8.36 5.26
CA PRO A 44 -2.44 8.47 6.23
C PRO A 44 -3.44 9.55 5.80
N SER A 45 -4.74 9.32 6.03
CA SER A 45 -5.76 10.36 5.85
C SER A 45 -5.46 11.59 6.71
N MET A 46 -5.96 12.79 6.37
CA MET A 46 -5.66 14.03 7.10
C MET A 46 -5.85 13.91 8.63
N LEU A 47 -7.00 13.39 9.08
CA LEU A 47 -7.23 13.11 10.51
C LEU A 47 -6.29 12.01 11.04
N GLY A 48 -6.02 11.01 10.21
CA GLY A 48 -5.06 9.96 10.51
C GLY A 48 -3.60 10.44 10.62
N SER A 49 -3.21 11.50 9.91
CA SER A 49 -1.89 12.10 9.98
C SER A 49 -1.68 12.79 11.33
N ILE A 50 -2.72 13.47 11.83
CA ILE A 50 -2.71 14.07 13.16
C ILE A 50 -2.60 12.99 14.24
N VAL A 51 -3.44 11.96 14.16
CA VAL A 51 -3.40 10.83 15.11
C VAL A 51 -2.05 10.11 15.06
N ASN A 52 -1.51 9.84 13.87
CA ASN A 52 -0.16 9.28 13.74
C ASN A 52 0.90 10.21 14.32
N GLY A 53 0.82 11.53 14.10
CA GLY A 53 1.78 12.48 14.66
C GLY A 53 1.78 12.46 16.19
N ILE A 54 0.60 12.54 16.81
CA ILE A 54 0.44 12.53 18.28
C ILE A 54 0.86 11.18 18.87
N THR A 55 0.58 10.08 18.16
CA THR A 55 0.84 8.72 18.65
C THR A 55 2.18 8.17 18.18
N ILE A 56 3.01 8.99 17.53
CA ILE A 56 4.32 8.61 16.97
C ILE A 56 4.17 7.34 16.10
N GLY A 57 3.17 7.32 15.21
CA GLY A 57 2.93 6.23 14.29
C GLY A 57 2.26 4.99 14.89
N SER A 58 1.85 5.03 16.17
CA SER A 58 1.46 3.83 16.92
C SER A 58 0.05 3.33 16.71
N ILE A 59 -0.85 4.21 16.30
CA ILE A 59 -2.24 3.85 16.05
C ILE A 59 -2.42 3.68 14.54
N PRO A 60 -2.85 2.51 14.04
CA PRO A 60 -3.27 2.36 12.66
C PRO A 60 -4.44 3.27 12.36
N VAL A 61 -4.35 4.03 11.26
CA VAL A 61 -5.37 4.98 10.83
C VAL A 61 -5.90 4.61 9.46
N LYS A 62 -7.01 5.23 9.06
CA LYS A 62 -7.48 5.15 7.68
C LYS A 62 -6.41 5.71 6.75
N GLY A 63 -5.94 4.89 5.81
CA GLY A 63 -5.04 5.32 4.74
C GLY A 63 -5.80 5.79 3.51
N LEU A 64 -5.13 6.55 2.66
CA LEU A 64 -5.61 7.05 1.37
C LEU A 64 -4.56 6.77 0.29
N LEU A 65 -5.03 6.74 -0.96
CA LEU A 65 -4.16 6.68 -2.14
C LEU A 65 -4.12 8.03 -2.83
N ALA A 66 -2.92 8.45 -3.26
CA ALA A 66 -2.77 9.70 -4.00
C ALA A 66 -3.47 9.60 -5.35
N GLN A 67 -4.19 10.65 -5.71
CA GLN A 67 -4.89 10.71 -6.99
C GLN A 67 -3.95 11.03 -8.14
N ASP A 68 -2.86 11.74 -7.86
CA ASP A 68 -1.85 12.12 -8.84
C ASP A 68 -0.45 11.71 -8.38
N HIS A 69 0.41 11.44 -9.36
CA HIS A 69 1.80 11.04 -9.24
C HIS A 69 2.77 12.21 -9.36
N MET A 70 2.35 13.37 -9.91
CA MET A 70 3.25 14.50 -10.16
C MET A 70 3.89 15.02 -8.86
N GLN A 71 3.08 15.18 -7.81
CA GLN A 71 3.60 15.61 -6.51
C GLN A 71 4.67 14.64 -5.97
N ASP A 72 4.45 13.32 -6.10
CA ASP A 72 5.41 12.32 -5.63
C ASP A 72 6.69 12.31 -6.47
N VAL A 73 6.61 12.61 -7.77
CA VAL A 73 7.79 12.77 -8.62
C VAL A 73 8.53 14.05 -8.25
N GLU A 74 7.83 15.17 -8.04
CA GLU A 74 8.42 16.46 -7.67
C GLU A 74 9.13 16.40 -6.31
N GLU A 75 8.51 15.75 -5.32
CA GLU A 75 9.06 15.61 -3.97
C GLU A 75 10.10 14.49 -3.82
N ALA A 76 10.24 13.58 -4.79
CA ALA A 76 11.22 12.49 -4.71
C ALA A 76 12.66 13.00 -4.75
N ASP A 77 13.53 12.47 -3.91
CA ASP A 77 14.98 12.66 -4.04
C ASP A 77 15.54 11.79 -5.18
N HIS A 78 14.97 10.60 -5.36
CA HIS A 78 15.34 9.69 -6.45
C HIS A 78 14.11 9.14 -7.17
N VAL A 79 14.18 9.07 -8.49
CA VAL A 79 13.25 8.28 -9.31
C VAL A 79 14.05 7.13 -9.90
N LEU A 80 13.64 5.91 -9.61
CA LEU A 80 14.28 4.69 -10.10
C LEU A 80 13.34 3.93 -11.02
N VAL A 81 13.83 3.52 -12.19
CA VAL A 81 13.01 2.86 -13.21
C VAL A 81 13.65 1.56 -13.66
N THR A 82 12.83 0.57 -14.00
CA THR A 82 13.25 -0.63 -14.70
C THR A 82 12.26 -0.99 -15.80
N SER A 83 12.77 -1.53 -16.91
CA SER A 83 11.94 -2.10 -17.97
C SER A 83 11.49 -3.51 -17.58
N ILE A 84 10.24 -3.84 -17.88
CA ILE A 84 9.65 -5.14 -17.56
C ILE A 84 8.84 -5.73 -18.73
N PRO A 85 8.67 -7.06 -18.80
CA PRO A 85 7.76 -7.69 -19.75
C PRO A 85 6.29 -7.30 -19.52
N LYS A 86 5.49 -7.31 -20.59
CA LYS A 86 4.04 -7.07 -20.54
C LYS A 86 3.32 -7.90 -19.48
N GLU A 87 3.72 -9.16 -19.31
CA GLU A 87 3.11 -10.08 -18.34
C GLU A 87 3.36 -9.64 -16.90
N GLN A 88 4.59 -9.22 -16.58
CA GLN A 88 4.93 -8.66 -15.27
C GLN A 88 4.16 -7.37 -15.02
N PHE A 89 4.02 -6.53 -16.05
CA PHE A 89 3.29 -5.28 -15.96
C PHE A 89 1.81 -5.51 -15.65
N GLN A 90 1.18 -6.48 -16.31
CA GLN A 90 -0.21 -6.82 -16.07
C GLN A 90 -0.40 -7.32 -14.62
N LYS A 91 0.48 -8.19 -14.13
CA LYS A 91 0.44 -8.67 -12.74
C LYS A 91 0.65 -7.54 -11.73
N ALA A 92 1.57 -6.62 -11.99
CA ALA A 92 1.79 -5.44 -11.16
C ALA A 92 0.54 -4.54 -11.11
N LYS A 93 -0.10 -4.34 -12.27
CA LYS A 93 -1.34 -3.55 -12.40
C LYS A 93 -2.50 -4.19 -11.65
N ASP A 94 -2.63 -5.51 -11.72
CA ASP A 94 -3.64 -6.24 -10.96
C ASP A 94 -3.35 -6.16 -9.46
N GLY A 95 -2.07 -6.17 -9.06
CA GLY A 95 -1.64 -5.89 -7.68
C GLY A 95 -1.99 -4.47 -7.20
N GLN A 96 -1.80 -3.44 -8.03
CA GLN A 96 -2.23 -2.07 -7.70
C GLN A 96 -3.75 -1.99 -7.50
N LYS A 97 -4.54 -2.63 -8.37
CA LYS A 97 -6.00 -2.67 -8.25
C LYS A 97 -6.47 -3.41 -7.00
N GLU A 98 -5.87 -4.56 -6.70
CA GLU A 98 -6.12 -5.31 -5.46
C GLU A 98 -5.86 -4.43 -4.24
N PHE A 99 -4.67 -3.80 -4.19
CA PHE A 99 -4.31 -2.90 -3.09
C PHE A 99 -5.28 -1.72 -2.96
N SER A 100 -5.64 -1.08 -4.07
CA SER A 100 -6.57 0.04 -4.09
C SER A 100 -7.95 -0.34 -3.59
N ASN A 101 -8.49 -1.47 -4.06
CA ASN A 101 -9.78 -1.97 -3.61
C ASN A 101 -9.75 -2.26 -2.11
N ASP A 102 -8.69 -2.92 -1.62
CA ASP A 102 -8.51 -3.21 -0.19
C ASP A 102 -8.45 -1.94 0.68
N VAL A 103 -7.79 -0.88 0.21
CA VAL A 103 -7.77 0.43 0.91
C VAL A 103 -9.16 1.06 0.93
N GLN A 104 -9.86 1.06 -0.21
CA GLN A 104 -11.20 1.67 -0.33
C GLN A 104 -12.22 1.01 0.60
N ILE A 105 -12.20 -0.32 0.71
CA ILE A 105 -13.09 -1.08 1.60
C ILE A 105 -12.57 -1.19 3.05
N GLY A 106 -11.49 -0.51 3.39
CA GLY A 106 -10.96 -0.43 4.76
C GLY A 106 -10.20 -1.67 5.24
N ARG A 107 -9.85 -2.61 4.36
CA ARG A 107 -9.04 -3.80 4.70
C ARG A 107 -7.56 -3.49 4.86
N ARG A 108 -7.10 -2.35 4.36
CA ARG A 108 -5.73 -1.87 4.56
C ARG A 108 -5.73 -0.53 5.29
N VAL A 109 -5.11 -0.53 6.46
CA VAL A 109 -4.96 0.65 7.31
C VAL A 109 -3.49 1.08 7.34
N TYR A 110 -3.25 2.37 7.53
CA TYR A 110 -1.93 2.97 7.50
C TYR A 110 -1.32 3.07 8.90
N SER A 111 -0.07 2.64 9.08
CA SER A 111 0.75 2.95 10.27
C SER A 111 2.22 3.07 9.88
N VAL A 112 2.84 4.20 10.23
CA VAL A 112 4.24 4.53 9.86
C VAL A 112 5.21 3.37 10.18
N PHE A 113 5.11 2.82 11.40
CA PHE A 113 6.05 1.82 11.91
C PHE A 113 5.59 0.37 11.76
N ARG A 114 4.41 0.11 11.16
CA ARG A 114 3.85 -1.23 10.87
C ARG A 114 4.26 -2.33 11.88
N LYS A 115 5.33 -3.08 11.56
CA LYS A 115 5.82 -4.24 12.34
C LYS A 115 6.64 -3.87 13.57
N ALA A 116 7.33 -2.73 13.54
CA ALA A 116 8.12 -2.23 14.65
C ALA A 116 7.24 -1.66 15.78
N ASN A 117 5.93 -1.50 15.53
CA ASN A 117 4.98 -1.08 16.54
C ASN A 117 4.13 -2.24 17.09
N PRO A 118 4.40 -2.74 18.32
CA PRO A 118 3.62 -3.81 18.92
C PRO A 118 2.14 -3.46 19.10
N LEU A 119 1.81 -2.18 19.32
CA LEU A 119 0.45 -1.70 19.52
C LEU A 119 -0.37 -1.77 18.23
N ALA A 120 0.23 -1.43 17.09
CA ALA A 120 -0.43 -1.57 15.79
C ALA A 120 -0.80 -3.04 15.49
N ASN A 121 0.09 -3.97 15.83
CA ASN A 121 -0.18 -5.40 15.69
C ASN A 121 -1.29 -5.87 16.64
N LEU A 122 -1.28 -5.42 17.90
CA LEU A 122 -2.32 -5.76 18.88
C LEU A 122 -3.69 -5.21 18.44
N LEU A 123 -3.75 -3.94 18.03
CA LEU A 123 -4.98 -3.31 17.55
C LEU A 123 -5.54 -4.02 16.32
N SER A 124 -4.69 -4.42 15.36
CA SER A 124 -5.16 -5.20 14.21
C SER A 124 -5.75 -6.55 14.62
N LYS A 125 -5.18 -7.23 15.62
CA LYS A 125 -5.72 -8.49 16.15
C LYS A 125 -7.07 -8.26 16.83
N VAL A 126 -7.21 -7.19 17.62
CA VAL A 126 -8.45 -6.84 18.30
C VAL A 126 -9.55 -6.50 17.30
N ILE A 127 -9.27 -5.66 16.30
CA ILE A 127 -10.27 -5.29 15.28
C ILE A 127 -10.69 -6.53 14.47
N ASN A 128 -9.74 -7.39 14.09
CA ASN A 128 -10.06 -8.65 13.42
C ASN A 128 -10.90 -9.60 14.28
N GLY A 129 -10.62 -9.67 15.59
CA GLY A 129 -11.40 -10.47 16.54
C GLY A 129 -12.81 -9.92 16.75
N ALA A 130 -12.96 -8.59 16.83
CA ALA A 130 -14.27 -7.94 16.93
C ALA A 130 -15.11 -8.13 15.66
N GLY A 131 -14.51 -7.97 14.47
CA GLY A 131 -15.15 -8.35 13.21
C GLY A 131 -15.55 -9.83 13.22
N GLY A 132 -14.71 -10.67 13.83
CA GLY A 132 -14.92 -12.09 14.18
C GLY A 132 -16.29 -12.34 14.74
N ALA A 133 -16.45 -11.82 15.95
CA ALA A 133 -17.67 -11.91 16.73
C ALA A 133 -18.88 -11.33 15.98
N GLN A 134 -18.73 -10.16 15.34
CA GLN A 134 -19.85 -9.54 14.60
C GLN A 134 -20.34 -10.42 13.45
N SER A 135 -19.43 -11.03 12.68
CA SER A 135 -19.82 -11.89 11.55
C SER A 135 -20.55 -13.14 12.01
N VAL A 136 -20.18 -13.70 13.17
CA VAL A 136 -20.90 -14.83 13.77
C VAL A 136 -22.29 -14.41 14.23
N ILE A 137 -22.43 -13.24 14.86
CA ILE A 137 -23.74 -12.67 15.24
C ILE A 137 -24.62 -12.49 14.00
N GLU A 138 -24.09 -11.95 12.91
CA GLU A 138 -24.84 -11.76 11.67
C GLU A 138 -25.24 -13.09 11.01
N LYS A 139 -24.37 -14.12 11.05
CA LYS A 139 -24.70 -15.47 10.60
C LYS A 139 -25.88 -16.04 11.38
N HIS A 140 -25.82 -16.02 12.70
CA HIS A 140 -26.89 -16.53 13.57
C HIS A 140 -28.19 -15.75 13.33
N LYS A 141 -28.13 -14.42 13.21
CA LYS A 141 -29.30 -13.59 12.88
C LYS A 141 -29.96 -13.99 11.57
N LYS A 142 -29.18 -14.33 10.53
CA LYS A 142 -29.70 -14.82 9.25
C LYS A 142 -30.36 -16.19 9.38
N GLU A 143 -29.87 -17.01 10.30
CA GLU A 143 -30.44 -18.33 10.62
C GLU A 143 -31.62 -18.25 11.61
N GLY A 144 -31.96 -17.04 12.09
CA GLY A 144 -33.17 -16.76 12.89
C GLY A 144 -32.97 -16.78 14.40
N TYR A 145 -31.73 -16.85 14.89
CA TYR A 145 -31.42 -16.86 16.33
C TYR A 145 -30.19 -16.01 16.67
N TYR A 146 -29.90 -15.82 17.96
CA TYR A 146 -28.66 -15.20 18.41
C TYR A 146 -27.67 -16.28 18.86
N PRO A 147 -26.35 -16.02 18.86
CA PRO A 147 -25.38 -16.97 19.41
C PRO A 147 -25.74 -17.34 20.85
N PRO A 148 -25.63 -18.62 21.24
CA PRO A 148 -25.93 -19.06 22.60
C PRO A 148 -25.08 -18.28 23.61
N GLU A 149 -25.63 -17.98 24.78
CA GLU A 149 -24.91 -17.29 25.85
C GLU A 149 -24.48 -18.28 26.94
N ASP A 150 -23.34 -18.02 27.58
CA ASP A 150 -22.95 -18.72 28.80
C ASP A 150 -23.79 -18.23 30.00
N TYR A 151 -23.59 -18.86 31.16
CA TYR A 151 -24.28 -18.49 32.40
C TYR A 151 -24.02 -17.05 32.88
N CYS A 152 -23.06 -16.35 32.27
CA CYS A 152 -22.69 -14.98 32.56
C CYS A 152 -23.20 -13.98 31.50
N GLY A 153 -23.99 -14.43 30.51
CA GLY A 153 -24.50 -13.59 29.42
C GLY A 153 -23.46 -13.28 28.35
N ILE A 154 -22.37 -14.03 28.27
CA ILE A 154 -21.33 -13.90 27.25
C ILE A 154 -21.68 -14.83 26.09
N HIS A 155 -21.79 -14.29 24.87
CA HIS A 155 -21.99 -15.12 23.68
C HIS A 155 -20.88 -16.15 23.50
N VAL A 156 -21.28 -17.41 23.46
CA VAL A 156 -20.47 -18.58 23.11
C VAL A 156 -20.55 -18.75 21.60
N PHE A 157 -19.39 -18.75 20.95
CA PHE A 157 -19.27 -18.92 19.51
C PHE A 157 -18.75 -20.33 19.21
N ASP A 158 -19.48 -21.10 18.41
CA ASP A 158 -19.03 -22.41 17.93
C ASP A 158 -17.78 -22.29 17.04
N ASP A 159 -16.98 -23.36 16.92
CA ASP A 159 -15.75 -23.36 16.11
C ASP A 159 -15.99 -23.06 14.61
N ASP A 160 -17.23 -23.12 14.12
CA ASP A 160 -17.63 -22.78 12.75
C ASP A 160 -17.77 -21.25 12.52
N HIS A 161 -16.64 -20.56 12.66
CA HIS A 161 -16.53 -19.12 12.46
C HIS A 161 -16.47 -18.78 10.96
N PRO A 162 -17.26 -17.79 10.48
CA PRO A 162 -17.09 -17.25 9.14
C PRO A 162 -15.65 -16.81 8.92
N LYS A 163 -15.08 -17.11 7.75
CA LYS A 163 -13.77 -16.57 7.38
C LYS A 163 -13.87 -15.08 7.22
N ILE A 164 -13.20 -14.35 8.10
CA ILE A 164 -13.11 -12.90 7.99
C ILE A 164 -11.88 -12.51 7.24
N GLU A 165 -12.09 -11.66 6.26
CA GLU A 165 -11.00 -11.02 5.54
C GLU A 165 -10.26 -10.06 6.47
N LYS A 166 -9.05 -10.47 6.86
CA LYS A 166 -8.25 -9.80 7.89
C LYS A 166 -7.84 -8.41 7.43
N ILE A 167 -8.08 -7.42 8.29
CA ILE A 167 -7.47 -6.09 8.18
C ILE A 167 -5.96 -6.23 8.29
N ARG A 168 -5.26 -5.60 7.35
CA ARG A 168 -3.81 -5.52 7.27
C ARG A 168 -3.35 -4.11 7.59
N VAL A 169 -2.29 -4.04 8.38
CA VAL A 169 -1.57 -2.79 8.62
C VAL A 169 -0.44 -2.70 7.59
N ASP A 170 -0.45 -1.62 6.83
CA ASP A 170 0.50 -1.29 5.78
C ASP A 170 1.04 0.14 5.97
N ASN A 171 2.10 0.48 5.25
CA ASN A 171 2.67 1.81 5.12
C ASN A 171 3.08 2.05 3.66
N CYS A 172 3.70 3.19 3.36
CA CYS A 172 4.18 3.50 2.01
C CYS A 172 5.15 2.43 1.49
N THR A 173 6.06 1.93 2.34
CA THR A 173 7.03 0.91 1.94
C THR A 173 6.37 -0.43 1.60
N SER A 174 5.42 -0.89 2.42
CA SER A 174 4.74 -2.14 2.15
C SER A 174 3.76 -2.07 0.98
N SER A 175 3.21 -0.89 0.67
CA SER A 175 2.40 -0.69 -0.54
C SER A 175 3.22 -0.84 -1.82
N VAL A 176 4.39 -0.20 -1.89
CA VAL A 176 5.30 -0.34 -3.05
C VAL A 176 5.81 -1.78 -3.16
N THR A 177 6.22 -2.38 -2.04
CA THR A 177 6.67 -3.77 -2.02
C THR A 177 5.58 -4.74 -2.47
N HIS A 178 4.31 -4.49 -2.15
CA HIS A 178 3.20 -5.30 -2.64
C HIS A 178 3.13 -5.30 -4.18
N VAL A 179 3.25 -4.12 -4.81
CA VAL A 179 3.25 -3.97 -6.27
C VAL A 179 4.47 -4.67 -6.89
N LEU A 180 5.67 -4.45 -6.33
CA LEU A 180 6.91 -5.07 -6.82
C LEU A 180 6.87 -6.60 -6.75
N ARG A 181 6.38 -7.16 -5.64
CA ARG A 181 6.24 -8.62 -5.50
C ARG A 181 5.24 -9.19 -6.50
N LYS A 182 4.11 -8.51 -6.74
CA LYS A 182 3.14 -8.91 -7.76
C LYS A 182 3.76 -8.86 -9.18
N ALA A 183 4.67 -7.94 -9.44
CA ALA A 183 5.42 -7.87 -10.69
C ALA A 183 6.43 -9.03 -10.87
N GLY A 184 6.77 -9.76 -9.80
CA GLY A 184 7.70 -10.90 -9.84
C GLY A 184 8.99 -10.70 -9.04
N TYR A 185 9.18 -9.55 -8.39
CA TYR A 185 10.31 -9.29 -7.49
C TYR A 185 10.10 -9.95 -6.11
N ASN A 186 9.96 -11.28 -6.10
CA ASN A 186 9.59 -12.05 -4.89
C ASN A 186 10.61 -11.92 -3.76
N ASN A 187 11.88 -11.71 -4.11
CA ASN A 187 12.98 -11.56 -3.15
C ASN A 187 13.21 -10.11 -2.71
N PHE A 188 12.39 -9.16 -3.17
CA PHE A 188 12.47 -7.77 -2.72
C PHE A 188 12.18 -7.69 -1.22
N GLN A 189 13.18 -7.29 -0.45
CA GLN A 189 13.03 -7.07 0.98
C GLN A 189 12.25 -5.79 1.19
N ASN A 190 11.24 -5.79 2.07
CA ASN A 190 10.51 -4.56 2.40
C ASN A 190 11.32 -3.75 3.42
N PRO A 191 11.99 -2.66 3.03
CA PRO A 191 12.71 -1.82 3.96
C PRO A 191 11.76 -1.17 4.98
N GLY A 192 12.27 -0.96 6.19
CA GLY A 192 11.53 -0.33 7.28
C GLY A 192 11.34 1.17 7.08
N ILE A 193 12.27 1.82 6.38
CA ILE A 193 12.27 3.25 6.10
C ILE A 193 12.43 3.53 4.59
N PRO A 194 11.86 4.64 4.08
CA PRO A 194 11.98 5.06 2.69
C PRO A 194 13.41 5.17 2.16
N THR A 195 14.34 5.70 2.95
CA THR A 195 15.74 5.92 2.53
C THR A 195 16.42 4.63 2.03
N ASP A 196 16.09 3.50 2.63
CA ASP A 196 16.69 2.20 2.29
C ASP A 196 16.13 1.59 0.99
N PHE A 197 15.07 2.18 0.39
CA PHE A 197 14.51 1.68 -0.87
C PHE A 197 15.49 1.77 -2.02
N THR A 198 16.22 2.88 -2.13
CA THR A 198 17.10 3.14 -3.28
C THR A 198 18.10 2.01 -3.45
N SER A 199 18.85 1.68 -2.39
CA SER A 199 19.85 0.61 -2.43
C SER A 199 19.24 -0.78 -2.62
N GLU A 200 18.02 -1.03 -2.12
CA GLU A 200 17.34 -2.30 -2.38
C GLU A 200 16.89 -2.41 -3.83
N LEU A 201 16.27 -1.38 -4.39
CA LEU A 201 15.83 -1.32 -5.79
C LEU A 201 16.98 -1.55 -6.77
N GLU A 202 18.13 -0.92 -6.53
CA GLU A 202 19.33 -1.07 -7.36
C GLU A 202 19.81 -2.54 -7.44
N LYS A 203 19.72 -3.30 -6.34
CA LYS A 203 20.05 -4.75 -6.35
C LYS A 203 19.13 -5.56 -7.26
N HIS A 204 17.92 -5.06 -7.53
CA HIS A 204 16.93 -5.70 -8.40
C HIS A 204 16.91 -5.10 -9.82
N GLY A 205 17.94 -4.34 -10.19
CA GLY A 205 18.14 -3.84 -11.55
C GLY A 205 17.40 -2.55 -11.88
N PHE A 206 16.88 -1.84 -10.89
CA PHE A 206 16.37 -0.49 -11.09
C PHE A 206 17.52 0.51 -11.23
N THR A 207 17.35 1.46 -12.14
CA THR A 207 18.34 2.51 -12.40
C THR A 207 17.74 3.88 -12.10
N LYS A 208 18.52 4.75 -11.45
CA LYS A 208 18.15 6.15 -11.27
C LYS A 208 18.00 6.83 -12.64
N VAL A 209 16.96 7.62 -12.79
CA VAL A 209 16.73 8.47 -13.95
C VAL A 209 16.76 9.92 -13.52
N ASP A 210 17.17 10.81 -14.43
CA ASP A 210 17.07 12.24 -14.19
C ASP A 210 15.60 12.63 -14.04
N LYS A 211 15.28 13.39 -12.97
CA LYS A 211 13.90 13.76 -12.67
C LYS A 211 13.32 14.70 -13.72
N GLU A 212 14.11 15.65 -14.20
CA GLU A 212 13.62 16.62 -15.19
C GLU A 212 13.36 15.94 -16.52
N GLU A 213 14.22 15.01 -16.92
CA GLU A 213 14.03 14.16 -18.10
C GLU A 213 12.81 13.26 -17.93
N PHE A 214 12.65 12.61 -16.78
CA PHE A 214 11.50 11.78 -16.48
C PHE A 214 10.19 12.58 -16.57
N VAL A 215 10.15 13.77 -15.96
CA VAL A 215 9.00 14.68 -16.04
C VAL A 215 8.75 15.04 -17.51
N LYS A 216 9.74 15.49 -18.28
CA LYS A 216 9.56 15.86 -19.70
C LYS A 216 8.98 14.72 -20.53
N GLU A 217 9.43 13.48 -20.32
CA GLU A 217 8.95 12.30 -21.04
C GLU A 217 7.53 11.86 -20.66
N HIS A 218 7.11 12.12 -19.41
CA HIS A 218 5.88 11.55 -18.85
C HIS A 218 4.79 12.61 -18.56
N SER A 219 5.09 13.91 -18.66
CA SER A 219 4.15 15.02 -18.40
C SER A 219 3.27 15.39 -19.59
N ASN A 220 3.56 14.96 -20.82
CA ASN A 220 2.75 15.34 -21.99
C ASN A 220 1.62 14.35 -22.31
N SER A 221 1.33 13.41 -21.42
CA SER A 221 0.45 12.26 -21.73
C SER A 221 -0.77 12.16 -20.80
N PHE A 222 -1.51 13.26 -20.68
CA PHE A 222 -2.76 13.32 -19.92
C PHE A 222 -3.96 13.09 -20.86
N GLU A 223 -4.45 11.86 -20.95
CA GLU A 223 -5.86 11.60 -21.27
C GLU A 223 -6.53 11.16 -19.96
N LEU A 224 -7.40 12.05 -19.43
CA LEU A 224 -8.36 11.78 -18.34
C LEU A 224 -9.27 10.60 -18.68
#